data_AF-A0AB94IW13-F1
#
_entry.id   AF-A0AB94IW13-F1
#
_cell.length_a   1.000
_cell.length_b   1.000
_cell.length_c   1.000
_cell.angle_alpha   90.00
_cell.angle_beta   90.00
_cell.angle_gamma   90.00
#
_symmetry.space_group_name_H-M   'P 1'
#
loop_
_entity.id
_entity.type
_entity.pdbx_description
1 polymer ?
#
loop_
_entity_poly.entity_id
_entity_poly.type
_entity_poly.pdbx_seq_one_letter_code
_entity_poly.pdbx_strand_id
1 'polypeptide(L)'
;MKNISSVIVEYLERTMLNKGLVLYVSDEGKYMAMDESFNIRFKFDLEFSDRAFVCHTLIHNEGELQLCHSVNIAWTNGKAIRDFFQYLQEL
;
A
#
# COMPACT_ATOMS: atom_id res chain seq x y z
N MET A 1 -12.82 12.38 -14.17
CA MET A 1 -11.82 12.61 -13.11
C MET A 1 -11.51 11.27 -12.47
N LYS A 2 -10.23 10.90 -12.28
CA LYS A 2 -9.88 9.70 -11.51
C LYS A 2 -10.24 9.94 -10.04
N ASN A 3 -10.75 8.93 -9.35
CA ASN A 3 -10.95 9.00 -7.91
C ASN A 3 -9.56 9.13 -7.24
N ILE A 4 -9.43 9.96 -6.20
CA ILE A 4 -8.18 10.11 -5.46
C ILE A 4 -7.71 8.77 -4.88
N SER A 5 -8.62 7.87 -4.54
CA SER A 5 -8.29 6.49 -4.14
C SER A 5 -7.56 5.72 -5.23
N SER A 6 -7.97 5.87 -6.50
CA SER A 6 -7.29 5.25 -7.65
C SER A 6 -5.86 5.77 -7.81
N VAL A 7 -5.59 7.04 -7.48
CA VAL A 7 -4.23 7.60 -7.52
C VAL A 7 -3.33 6.93 -6.48
N ILE A 8 -3.85 6.67 -5.27
CA ILE A 8 -3.10 5.96 -4.23
C ILE A 8 -2.75 4.53 -4.68
N VAL A 9 -3.73 3.81 -5.24
CA VAL A 9 -3.54 2.43 -5.71
C VAL A 9 -2.57 2.36 -6.89
N GLU A 10 -2.72 3.24 -7.89
CA GLU A 10 -1.81 3.30 -9.05
C GLU A 10 -0.37 3.61 -8.63
N TYR A 11 -0.20 4.49 -7.62
CA TYR A 11 1.13 4.81 -7.10
C TYR A 11 1.75 3.62 -6.36
N LEU A 12 0.96 2.92 -5.54
CA LEU A 12 1.37 1.71 -4.85
C LEU A 12 1.80 0.62 -5.85
N GLU A 13 0.96 0.34 -6.85
CA GLU A 13 1.23 -0.64 -7.90
C GLU A 13 2.53 -0.34 -8.63
N ARG A 14 2.71 0.90 -9.11
CA ARG A 14 3.95 1.31 -9.79
C ARG A 14 5.17 1.20 -8.90
N THR A 15 5.04 1.56 -7.64
CA THR A 15 6.16 1.53 -6.68
C THR A 15 6.59 0.09 -6.39
N MET A 16 5.63 -0.82 -6.20
CA MET A 16 5.93 -2.24 -6.03
C MET A 16 6.52 -2.86 -7.30
N LEU A 17 5.96 -2.52 -8.48
CA LEU A 17 6.49 -2.98 -9.76
C LEU A 17 7.95 -2.54 -9.99
N ASN A 18 8.29 -1.30 -9.63
CA ASN A 18 9.67 -0.80 -9.70
C ASN A 18 10.63 -1.54 -8.74
N LYS A 19 10.10 -2.23 -7.72
CA LYS A 19 10.85 -3.10 -6.80
C LYS A 19 10.89 -4.56 -7.26
N GLY A 20 10.37 -4.88 -8.44
CA GLY A 20 10.27 -6.24 -8.96
C GLY A 20 9.16 -7.07 -8.30
N LEU A 21 8.18 -6.40 -7.68
CA LEU A 21 7.05 -7.06 -7.02
C LEU A 21 5.75 -6.84 -7.82
N VAL A 22 4.92 -7.87 -7.89
CA VAL A 22 3.59 -7.80 -8.50
C VAL A 22 2.55 -7.50 -7.42
N LEU A 23 1.69 -6.51 -7.65
CA LEU A 23 0.59 -6.19 -6.76
C LEU A 23 -0.64 -7.04 -7.12
N TYR A 24 -1.04 -7.92 -6.22
CA TYR A 24 -2.27 -8.71 -6.31
C TYR A 24 -3.33 -8.17 -5.35
N VAL A 25 -4.59 -8.22 -5.77
CA VAL A 25 -5.74 -7.82 -4.95
C VAL A 25 -6.55 -9.06 -4.63
N SER A 26 -6.75 -9.37 -3.35
CA SER A 26 -7.63 -10.48 -2.96
C SER A 26 -9.11 -10.15 -3.19
N ASP A 27 -9.95 -11.17 -3.12
CA ASP A 27 -11.42 -11.02 -3.17
C ASP A 27 -11.96 -10.12 -2.04
N GLU A 28 -11.23 -10.03 -0.93
CA GLU A 28 -11.52 -9.14 0.20
C GLU A 28 -10.94 -7.73 0.03
N GLY A 29 -10.39 -7.40 -1.14
CA GLY A 29 -9.82 -6.10 -1.45
C GLY A 29 -8.47 -5.82 -0.78
N LYS A 30 -7.75 -6.86 -0.33
CA LYS A 30 -6.42 -6.71 0.30
C LYS A 30 -5.34 -6.69 -0.76
N TYR A 31 -4.42 -5.74 -0.66
CA TYR A 31 -3.31 -5.61 -1.60
C TYR A 31 -2.09 -6.38 -1.08
N MET A 32 -1.54 -7.26 -1.91
CA MET A 32 -0.38 -8.09 -1.59
C MET A 32 0.70 -7.88 -2.66
N ALA A 33 1.89 -7.44 -2.25
CA ALA A 33 3.04 -7.34 -3.14
C ALA A 33 3.85 -8.63 -3.04
N MET A 34 3.96 -9.35 -4.16
CA MET A 34 4.59 -10.67 -4.23
C MET A 34 5.83 -10.64 -5.12
N ASP A 35 6.82 -11.46 -4.78
CA ASP A 35 7.96 -11.72 -5.67
C ASP A 35 7.63 -12.75 -6.77
N GLU A 36 8.60 -13.02 -7.65
CA GLU A 36 8.46 -13.97 -8.77
C GLU A 36 8.15 -15.42 -8.33
N SER A 37 8.43 -15.75 -7.06
CA SER A 37 8.16 -17.05 -6.46
C SER A 37 6.82 -17.08 -5.71
N PHE A 38 5.97 -16.07 -5.90
CA PHE A 38 4.67 -15.90 -5.23
C PHE A 38 4.77 -15.76 -3.70
N ASN A 39 5.94 -15.40 -3.16
CA ASN A 39 6.03 -15.09 -1.75
C ASN A 39 5.57 -13.65 -1.50
N ILE A 40 4.64 -13.49 -0.56
CA ILE A 40 4.19 -12.17 -0.12
C ILE A 40 5.34 -11.48 0.61
N ARG A 41 5.78 -10.33 0.09
CA ARG A 41 6.77 -9.46 0.74
C ARG A 41 6.11 -8.39 1.58
N PHE A 42 5.03 -7.82 1.06
CA PHE A 42 4.25 -6.79 1.72
C PHE A 42 2.76 -7.07 1.59
N LYS A 43 2.00 -6.74 2.63
CA LYS A 43 0.54 -6.66 2.60
C LYS A 43 0.13 -5.25 2.98
N PHE A 44 -0.73 -4.63 2.17
CA PHE A 44 -1.31 -3.32 2.43
C PHE A 44 -2.81 -3.48 2.65
N ASP A 45 -3.23 -3.33 3.92
CA ASP A 45 -4.63 -3.20 4.28
C ASP A 45 -5.05 -1.75 4.07
N LEU A 46 -5.57 -1.48 2.87
CA LEU A 46 -5.95 -0.14 2.42
C LEU A 46 -7.47 0.03 2.45
N GLU A 47 -7.93 1.03 3.20
CA GLU A 47 -9.35 1.35 3.34
C GLU A 47 -9.60 2.80 2.98
N PHE A 48 -10.66 3.04 2.21
CA PHE A 48 -11.03 4.37 1.73
C PHE A 48 -12.36 4.83 2.32
N SER A 49 -12.43 6.11 2.62
CA SER A 49 -13.66 6.79 3.03
C SER A 49 -13.80 8.13 2.30
N ASP A 50 -14.93 8.80 2.48
CA ASP A 50 -15.17 10.12 1.89
C ASP A 50 -14.22 11.21 2.42
N ARG A 51 -13.54 10.97 3.55
CA ARG A 51 -12.73 12.00 4.24
C ARG A 51 -11.24 11.67 4.30
N ALA A 52 -10.89 10.39 4.27
CA ALA A 52 -9.54 9.91 4.50
C ALA A 52 -9.31 8.52 3.89
N PHE A 53 -8.06 8.08 3.92
CA PHE A 53 -7.71 6.67 3.79
C PHE A 53 -6.89 6.19 4.97
N VAL A 54 -7.01 4.90 5.25
CA VAL A 54 -6.19 4.18 6.22
C VAL A 54 -5.35 3.16 5.47
N CYS A 55 -4.08 3.02 5.85
CA CYS A 55 -3.21 1.97 5.32
C CYS A 55 -2.44 1.33 6.47
N HIS A 56 -2.58 0.01 6.62
CA HIS A 56 -1.67 -0.79 7.43
C HIS A 56 -0.74 -1.57 6.50
N THR A 57 0.57 -1.35 6.66
CA THR A 57 1.59 -2.09 5.92
C THR A 57 2.17 -3.17 6.81
N LEU A 58 2.00 -4.42 6.39
CA LEU A 58 2.62 -5.58 7.00
C LEU A 58 3.76 -6.05 6.12
N ILE A 59 4.87 -6.44 6.74
CA ILE A 59 6.06 -6.97 6.08
C ILE A 59 6.20 -8.43 6.48
N HIS A 60 6.57 -9.27 5.53
CA HIS A 60 6.88 -10.66 5.81
C HIS A 60 8.28 -10.79 6.44
N ASN A 61 8.34 -11.19 7.70
CA ASN A 61 9.56 -11.39 8.46
C ASN A 61 9.52 -12.76 9.15
N GLU A 62 10.57 -13.58 8.98
CA GLU A 62 10.72 -14.90 9.62
C GLU A 62 9.51 -15.85 9.50
N GLY A 63 8.71 -15.74 8.43
CA GLY A 63 7.55 -16.60 8.19
C GLY A 63 6.22 -16.03 8.67
N GLU A 64 6.21 -14.82 9.24
CA GLU A 64 5.00 -14.14 9.70
C GLU A 64 4.86 -12.74 9.10
N LEU A 65 3.61 -12.30 8.92
CA LEU A 65 3.31 -10.91 8.56
C LEU A 65 3.27 -10.06 9.83
N GLN A 66 4.20 -9.12 9.93
CA GLN A 66 4.30 -8.19 11.06
C GLN A 66 3.91 -6.78 10.63
N LEU A 67 3.06 -6.13 11.42
CA LEU A 67 2.69 -4.73 11.19
C LEU A 67 3.93 -3.84 11.36
N CYS A 68 4.32 -3.17 10.28
CA CYS A 68 5.47 -2.26 10.27
C CYS A 68 5.05 -0.80 10.33
N HIS A 69 3.99 -0.43 9.62
CA HIS A 69 3.57 0.95 9.50
C HIS A 69 2.05 1.08 9.42
N SER A 70 1.50 2.14 10.00
CA SER A 70 0.07 2.39 10.04
C SER A 70 -0.21 3.88 9.94
N VAL A 71 -1.06 4.28 9.00
CA VAL A 71 -1.43 5.68 8.78
C VAL A 71 -2.93 5.85 8.62
N ASN A 72 -3.44 7.01 9.02
CA ASN A 72 -4.79 7.49 8.71
C ASN A 72 -4.65 8.93 8.21
N ILE A 73 -4.91 9.16 6.92
CA ILE A 73 -4.57 10.40 6.22
C ILE A 73 -5.84 10.99 5.62
N ALA A 74 -6.21 12.18 6.10
CA ALA A 74 -7.28 12.97 5.52
C ALA A 74 -6.93 13.44 4.10
N TRP A 75 -7.92 13.47 3.21
CA TRP A 75 -7.74 13.93 1.82
C TRP A 75 -7.26 15.39 1.71
N THR A 76 -7.56 16.20 2.72
CA THR A 76 -7.13 17.60 2.82
C THR A 76 -5.67 17.74 3.24
N ASN A 77 -5.03 16.68 3.74
CA ASN A 77 -3.64 16.72 4.19
C ASN A 77 -2.67 16.28 3.09
N GLY A 78 -2.43 17.19 2.13
CA GLY A 78 -1.52 16.92 1.01
C GLY A 78 -0.06 16.65 1.41
N LYS A 79 0.41 17.12 2.58
CA LYS A 79 1.75 16.79 3.07
C LYS A 79 1.83 15.32 3.47
N ALA A 80 0.90 14.85 4.29
CA ALA A 80 0.88 13.45 4.73
C ALA A 80 0.72 12.46 3.57
N ILE A 81 -0.02 12.82 2.52
CA ILE A 81 -0.10 12.01 1.28
C ILE A 81 1.29 11.88 0.63
N ARG A 82 2.05 12.97 0.52
CA ARG A 82 3.42 12.93 -0.03
C ARG A 82 4.37 12.15 0.87
N ASP A 83 4.26 12.31 2.19
CA ASP A 83 5.07 11.56 3.15
C ASP A 83 4.78 10.05 3.02
N PHE A 84 3.52 9.65 2.81
CA PHE A 84 3.14 8.26 2.54
C PHE A 84 3.74 7.73 1.23
N PHE A 85 3.74 8.54 0.16
CA PHE A 85 4.38 8.16 -1.10
C PHE A 85 5.91 8.00 -0.98
N GLN A 86 6.55 8.83 -0.17
CA GLN A 86 7.97 8.69 0.13
C GLN A 86 8.23 7.39 0.92
N TYR A 87 7.41 7.11 1.93
CA TYR A 87 7.46 5.85 2.68
C TYR A 87 7.36 4.62 1.76
N LEU A 88 6.43 4.60 0.80
CA LEU A 88 6.30 3.51 -0.17
C LEU A 88 7.56 3.33 -1.04
N GLN A 89 8.28 4.41 -1.35
CA GLN A 89 9.53 4.32 -2.11
C GLN A 89 10.68 3.74 -1.27
N GLU A 90 10.68 3.96 0.04
CA GLU A 90 11.74 3.54 0.96
C GLU A 90 11.56 2.12 1.53
N LEU A 91 10.36 1.55 1.43
CA LEU A 91 10.03 0.14 1.75
C LEU A 91 10.94 -0.87 1.05
#